data_AF-A0AAJ1HU80-F1
#
_entry.id   AF-A0AAJ1HU80-F1
#
_cell.length_a   1.000
_cell.length_b   1.000
_cell.length_c   1.000
_cell.angle_alpha   90.00
_cell.angle_beta   90.00
_cell.angle_gamma   90.00
#
_symmetry.space_group_name_H-M   'P 1'
#
loop_
_entity.id
_entity.type
_entity.pdbx_description
1 polymer ?
#
loop_
_entity_poly.entity_id
_entity_poly.type
_entity_poly.pdbx_seq_one_letter_code
_entity_poly.pdbx_strand_id
1 'polypeptide(L)'
;MKKKDIRKRLEARFEELKDNSYDSYQAMHKLTNDLGEKIGQDNLDFFARHVKGGLTKKKMTNLIYAAAHQKPLEEAVKLDPAAKLAYRIIKLRQAKGWTRETLSHAAGVPLAELNALEDAKAETVSLVDLQKLSNTLGGKIKLSFKPEKE
;
A
#
# COMPACT_ATOMS: atom_id res chain seq x y z
N MET A 1 9.64 19.67 12.17
CA MET A 1 8.67 20.27 11.22
C MET A 1 7.27 19.74 11.56
N LYS A 2 6.28 20.61 11.85
CA LYS A 2 4.97 20.18 12.39
C LYS A 2 4.01 19.79 11.25
N LYS A 3 3.10 18.83 11.48
CA LYS A 3 2.08 18.34 10.52
C LYS A 3 1.31 19.45 9.80
N LYS A 4 1.05 20.56 10.51
CA LYS A 4 0.34 21.73 9.99
C LYS A 4 1.14 22.46 8.90
N ASP A 5 2.47 22.49 9.00
CA ASP A 5 3.33 23.24 8.08
C ASP A 5 3.49 22.55 6.73
N ILE A 6 3.58 21.21 6.73
CA ILE A 6 3.63 20.41 5.49
C ILE A 6 2.29 20.49 4.77
N ARG A 7 1.18 20.36 5.50
CA ARG A 7 -0.16 20.48 4.94
C ARG A 7 -0.38 21.87 4.33
N LYS A 8 0.04 22.93 5.03
CA LYS A 8 -0.07 24.31 4.55
C LYS A 8 0.80 24.59 3.32
N ARG A 9 2.01 24.03 3.25
CA ARG A 9 2.88 24.11 2.05
C ARG A 9 2.29 23.35 0.86
N LEU A 10 1.73 22.17 1.10
CA LEU A 10 1.04 21.41 0.06
C LEU A 10 -0.20 22.16 -0.42
N GLU A 11 -1.02 22.69 0.50
CA GLU A 11 -2.19 23.52 0.20
C GLU A 11 -1.84 24.80 -0.59
N ALA A 12 -0.75 25.49 -0.24
CA ALA A 12 -0.27 26.66 -0.99
C ALA A 12 0.18 26.29 -2.42
N ARG A 13 0.99 25.25 -2.55
CA ARG A 13 1.37 24.68 -3.86
C ARG A 13 0.16 24.19 -4.65
N PHE A 14 -0.98 23.92 -3.99
CA PHE A 14 -2.22 23.51 -4.64
C PHE A 14 -3.07 24.66 -5.16
N GLU A 15 -3.03 25.84 -4.53
CA GLU A 15 -3.73 27.02 -5.06
C GLU A 15 -3.05 27.57 -6.30
N GLU A 16 -1.73 27.51 -6.36
CA GLU A 16 -0.95 27.86 -7.57
C GLU A 16 -1.31 26.98 -8.79
N LEU A 17 -1.93 25.82 -8.60
CA LEU A 17 -2.22 24.84 -9.64
C LEU A 17 -3.68 24.81 -10.09
N LYS A 18 -4.53 25.75 -9.64
CA LYS A 18 -5.97 25.73 -9.92
C LYS A 18 -6.39 26.42 -11.22
N ASP A 19 -5.55 27.22 -11.86
CA ASP A 19 -6.04 28.19 -12.85
C ASP A 19 -5.84 27.82 -14.34
N ASN A 20 -5.37 26.62 -14.69
CA ASN A 20 -5.40 26.13 -16.08
C ASN A 20 -5.51 24.61 -16.17
N SER A 21 -6.32 24.08 -17.10
CA SER A 21 -6.48 22.63 -17.31
C SER A 21 -5.17 21.93 -17.72
N TYR A 22 -4.26 22.67 -18.37
CA TYR A 22 -2.89 22.26 -18.68
C TYR A 22 -2.03 22.15 -17.40
N ASP A 23 -2.17 23.08 -16.46
CA ASP A 23 -1.49 23.06 -15.16
C ASP A 23 -2.00 21.92 -14.26
N SER A 24 -3.27 21.53 -14.38
CA SER A 24 -3.81 20.35 -13.71
C SER A 24 -3.13 19.05 -14.15
N TYR A 25 -2.85 18.90 -15.45
CA TYR A 25 -2.16 17.73 -15.98
C TYR A 25 -0.68 17.70 -15.55
N GLN A 26 0.02 18.83 -15.67
CA GLN A 26 1.41 18.98 -15.19
C GLN A 26 1.51 18.78 -13.67
N ALA A 27 0.54 19.28 -12.90
CA ALA A 27 0.42 19.07 -11.46
C ALA A 27 0.28 17.59 -11.11
N MET A 28 -0.55 16.87 -11.86
CA MET A 28 -0.79 15.45 -11.65
C MET A 28 0.46 14.63 -11.99
N HIS A 29 1.11 14.90 -13.11
CA HIS A 29 2.39 14.27 -13.46
C HIS A 29 3.47 14.50 -12.41
N LYS A 30 3.65 15.75 -12.01
CA LYS A 30 4.61 16.10 -10.96
C LYS A 30 4.29 15.41 -9.65
N LEU A 31 3.00 15.32 -9.28
CA LEU A 31 2.58 14.64 -8.07
C LEU A 31 2.77 13.12 -8.13
N THR A 32 2.57 12.50 -9.29
CA THR A 32 2.86 11.09 -9.52
C THR A 32 4.36 10.80 -9.42
N ASN A 33 5.20 11.66 -9.97
CA ASN A 33 6.65 11.57 -9.83
C ASN A 33 7.09 11.76 -8.38
N ASP A 34 6.63 12.83 -7.70
CA ASP A 34 6.90 13.08 -6.27
C ASP A 34 6.44 11.88 -5.42
N LEU A 35 5.32 11.25 -5.76
CA LEU A 35 4.83 10.04 -5.10
C LEU A 35 5.78 8.86 -5.35
N GLY A 36 6.12 8.56 -6.60
CA GLY A 36 7.05 7.49 -6.97
C GLY A 36 8.41 7.61 -6.29
N GLU A 37 8.97 8.82 -6.21
CA GLU A 37 10.21 9.08 -5.47
C GLU A 37 10.07 8.84 -3.96
N LYS A 38 8.89 9.13 -3.38
CA LYS A 38 8.68 9.01 -1.93
C LYS A 38 8.32 7.62 -1.45
N ILE A 39 7.58 6.86 -2.25
CA ILE A 39 7.13 5.52 -1.86
C ILE A 39 7.81 4.41 -2.65
N GLY A 40 8.54 4.71 -3.73
CA GLY A 40 9.11 3.74 -4.65
C GLY A 40 8.10 3.24 -5.68
N GLN A 41 8.61 2.83 -6.84
CA GLN A 41 7.78 2.44 -7.99
C GLN A 41 6.90 1.22 -7.69
N ASP A 42 7.43 0.19 -7.01
CA ASP A 42 6.65 -1.00 -6.65
C ASP A 42 5.40 -0.67 -5.82
N ASN A 43 5.52 0.30 -4.91
CA ASN A 43 4.40 0.74 -4.10
C ASN A 43 3.42 1.56 -4.93
N LEU A 44 3.92 2.44 -5.80
CA LEU A 44 3.08 3.20 -6.71
C LEU A 44 2.24 2.26 -7.60
N ASP A 45 2.88 1.25 -8.19
CA ASP A 45 2.23 0.26 -9.04
C ASP A 45 1.21 -0.60 -8.27
N PHE A 46 1.49 -0.91 -7.01
CA PHE A 46 0.53 -1.58 -6.13
C PHE A 46 -0.70 -0.70 -5.88
N PHE A 47 -0.51 0.54 -5.41
CA PHE A 47 -1.63 1.42 -5.09
C PHE A 47 -2.42 1.86 -6.33
N ALA A 48 -1.77 2.01 -7.49
CA ALA A 48 -2.44 2.31 -8.74
C ALA A 48 -3.45 1.21 -9.13
N ARG A 49 -3.12 -0.06 -8.84
CA ARG A 49 -3.99 -1.21 -9.13
C ARG A 49 -5.10 -1.42 -8.11
N HIS A 50 -4.83 -1.21 -6.82
CA HIS A 50 -5.73 -1.65 -5.74
C HIS A 50 -6.49 -0.55 -5.02
N VAL A 51 -6.18 0.73 -5.28
CA VAL A 51 -6.95 1.83 -4.67
C VAL A 51 -8.29 2.00 -5.39
N LYS A 52 -9.39 1.79 -4.64
CA LYS A 52 -10.75 1.95 -5.17
C LYS A 52 -10.95 3.34 -5.79
N GLY A 53 -11.34 3.40 -7.06
CA GLY A 53 -11.55 4.65 -7.80
C GLY A 53 -10.25 5.41 -8.13
N GLY A 54 -9.12 4.71 -8.22
CA GLY A 54 -7.84 5.23 -8.71
C GLY A 54 -7.12 6.19 -7.77
N LEU A 55 -5.89 6.55 -8.14
CA LEU A 55 -5.04 7.50 -7.43
C LEU A 55 -5.43 8.94 -7.75
N THR A 56 -6.35 9.50 -6.97
CA THR A 56 -6.67 10.93 -7.04
C THR A 56 -5.61 11.77 -6.33
N LYS A 57 -5.52 13.06 -6.66
CA LYS A 57 -4.65 14.06 -6.00
C LYS A 57 -4.64 13.94 -4.46
N LYS A 58 -5.83 13.84 -3.87
CA LYS A 58 -6.00 13.67 -2.40
C LYS A 58 -5.37 12.39 -1.89
N LYS A 59 -5.56 11.26 -2.59
CA LYS A 59 -5.02 9.95 -2.16
C LYS A 59 -3.50 9.90 -2.29
N MET A 60 -2.95 10.44 -3.39
CA MET A 60 -1.49 10.56 -3.56
C MET A 60 -0.86 11.41 -2.46
N THR A 61 -1.50 12.54 -2.13
CA THR A 61 -1.05 13.40 -1.01
C THR A 61 -1.06 12.66 0.33
N ASN A 62 -2.10 11.86 0.60
CA ASN A 62 -2.16 11.05 1.82
C ASN A 62 -1.01 10.02 1.89
N LEU A 63 -0.67 9.38 0.76
CA LEU A 63 0.43 8.42 0.68
C LEU A 63 1.79 9.09 0.92
N ILE A 64 2.04 10.24 0.27
CA ILE A 64 3.26 11.05 0.52
C ILE A 64 3.35 11.46 1.98
N TYR A 65 2.24 11.93 2.55
CA TYR A 65 2.18 12.33 3.96
C TYR A 65 2.47 11.13 4.89
N ALA A 66 1.90 9.96 4.61
CA ALA A 66 2.14 8.75 5.39
C ALA A 66 3.61 8.32 5.32
N ALA A 67 4.20 8.30 4.13
CA ALA A 67 5.61 7.99 3.91
C ALA A 67 6.53 8.92 4.71
N ALA A 68 6.29 10.23 4.61
CA ALA A 68 7.08 11.26 5.31
C ALA A 68 7.00 11.15 6.84
N HIS A 69 5.98 10.49 7.38
CA HIS A 69 5.76 10.31 8.82
C HIS A 69 5.89 8.85 9.27
N GLN A 70 6.47 7.97 8.42
CA GLN A 70 6.66 6.54 8.71
C GLN A 70 5.36 5.86 9.14
N LYS A 71 4.24 6.28 8.57
CA LYS A 71 2.93 5.65 8.80
C LYS A 71 2.70 4.53 7.79
N PRO A 72 1.96 3.47 8.16
CA PRO A 72 1.59 2.42 7.21
C PRO A 72 0.86 3.01 6.00
N LEU A 73 1.36 2.74 4.79
CA LEU A 73 0.82 3.32 3.57
C LEU A 73 -0.57 2.74 3.24
N GLU A 74 -0.79 1.47 3.58
CA GLU A 74 -2.07 0.77 3.42
C GLU A 74 -3.21 1.32 4.30
N GLU A 75 -2.88 2.14 5.30
CA GLU A 75 -3.86 2.85 6.14
C GLU A 75 -4.15 4.27 5.63
N ALA A 76 -3.35 4.78 4.68
CA ALA A 76 -3.48 6.15 4.18
C ALA A 76 -4.56 6.31 3.10
N VAL A 77 -4.97 5.18 2.50
CA VAL A 77 -5.97 5.09 1.43
C VAL A 77 -6.91 3.92 1.69
N LYS A 78 -8.10 3.98 1.09
CA LYS A 78 -9.07 2.89 1.20
C LYS A 78 -8.67 1.77 0.23
N LEU A 79 -8.18 0.67 0.78
CA LEU A 79 -8.00 -0.61 0.11
C LEU A 79 -9.11 -1.58 0.49
N ASP A 80 -9.36 -2.55 -0.39
CA ASP A 80 -10.09 -3.75 0.01
C ASP A 80 -9.26 -4.58 1.02
N PRO A 81 -9.91 -5.43 1.84
CA PRO A 81 -9.21 -6.23 2.85
C PRO A 81 -8.12 -7.14 2.27
N ALA A 82 -8.32 -7.71 1.08
CA ALA A 82 -7.36 -8.60 0.45
C ALA A 82 -6.10 -7.84 0.02
N ALA A 83 -6.23 -6.70 -0.65
CA ALA A 83 -5.10 -5.83 -1.00
C ALA A 83 -4.36 -5.31 0.24
N LYS A 84 -5.09 -4.97 1.30
CA LYS A 84 -4.45 -4.55 2.56
C LYS A 84 -3.60 -5.66 3.17
N LEU A 85 -4.11 -6.89 3.18
CA LEU A 85 -3.38 -8.07 3.65
C LEU A 85 -2.17 -8.37 2.74
N ALA A 86 -2.38 -8.39 1.43
CA ALA A 86 -1.34 -8.61 0.42
C ALA A 86 -0.17 -7.65 0.60
N TYR A 87 -0.47 -6.35 0.68
CA TYR A 87 0.54 -5.30 0.88
C TYR A 87 1.35 -5.53 2.15
N ARG A 88 0.69 -5.92 3.24
CA ARG A 88 1.35 -6.16 4.52
C ARG A 88 2.29 -7.36 4.46
N ILE A 89 1.90 -8.45 3.81
CA ILE A 89 2.75 -9.63 3.58
C ILE A 89 3.96 -9.24 2.74
N ILE A 90 3.73 -8.54 1.61
CA ILE A 90 4.81 -8.04 0.74
C ILE A 90 5.82 -7.23 1.55
N LYS A 91 5.36 -6.28 2.38
CA LYS A 91 6.26 -5.40 3.15
C LYS A 91 7.03 -6.15 4.23
N LEU A 92 6.39 -7.08 4.94
CA LEU A 92 7.07 -7.90 5.94
C LEU A 92 8.11 -8.82 5.30
N ARG A 93 7.78 -9.39 4.14
CA ARG A 93 8.71 -10.23 3.36
C ARG A 93 9.90 -9.42 2.83
N GLN A 94 9.64 -8.27 2.23
CA GLN A 94 10.68 -7.36 1.72
C GLN A 94 11.58 -6.83 2.84
N ALA A 95 11.02 -6.53 4.02
CA ALA A 95 11.81 -6.11 5.19
C ALA A 95 12.79 -7.18 5.68
N LYS A 96 12.53 -8.47 5.37
CA LYS A 96 13.45 -9.59 5.62
C LYS A 96 14.41 -9.86 4.45
N GLY A 97 14.27 -9.16 3.32
CA GLY A 97 15.02 -9.44 2.10
C GLY A 97 14.63 -10.76 1.43
N TRP A 98 13.43 -11.29 1.69
CA TRP A 98 13.00 -12.59 1.20
C TRP A 98 12.28 -12.53 -0.15
N THR A 99 12.48 -13.55 -0.98
CA THR A 99 11.65 -13.77 -2.17
C THR A 99 10.37 -14.50 -1.79
N ARG A 100 9.41 -14.60 -2.73
CA ARG A 100 8.17 -15.36 -2.50
C ARG A 100 8.47 -16.84 -2.27
N GLU A 101 9.43 -17.40 -3.01
CA GLU A 101 9.91 -18.77 -2.85
C GLU A 101 10.49 -18.99 -1.45
N THR A 102 11.31 -18.07 -0.96
CA THR A 102 11.86 -18.14 0.40
C THR A 102 10.75 -18.14 1.44
N LEU A 103 9.76 -17.25 1.33
CA LEU A 103 8.64 -17.19 2.27
C LEU A 103 7.75 -18.44 2.18
N SER A 104 7.44 -18.91 0.97
CA SER A 104 6.66 -20.12 0.72
C SER A 104 7.31 -21.33 1.39
N HIS A 105 8.62 -21.51 1.18
CA HIS A 105 9.37 -22.60 1.80
C HIS A 105 9.43 -22.48 3.32
N ALA A 106 9.75 -21.28 3.84
CA ALA A 106 9.87 -21.05 5.28
C ALA A 106 8.53 -21.18 6.03
N ALA A 107 7.43 -20.77 5.42
CA ALA A 107 6.11 -20.83 6.04
C ALA A 107 5.39 -22.17 5.80
N GLY A 108 5.85 -23.00 4.84
CA GLY A 108 5.13 -24.20 4.44
C GLY A 108 3.76 -23.89 3.82
N VAL A 109 3.71 -22.81 3.04
CA VAL A 109 2.52 -22.37 2.28
C VAL A 109 2.83 -22.53 0.79
N PRO A 110 1.95 -23.16 -0.01
CA PRO A 110 2.18 -23.32 -1.44
C PRO A 110 2.50 -22.00 -2.15
N LEU A 111 3.52 -21.99 -3.00
CA LEU A 111 3.95 -20.79 -3.71
C LEU A 111 2.83 -20.20 -4.58
N ALA A 112 1.98 -21.04 -5.17
CA ALA A 112 0.83 -20.61 -5.95
C ALA A 112 -0.19 -19.82 -5.10
N GLU A 113 -0.46 -20.28 -3.88
CA GLU A 113 -1.36 -19.59 -2.95
C GLU A 113 -0.73 -18.29 -2.46
N LEU A 114 0.57 -18.29 -2.15
CA LEU A 114 1.28 -17.06 -1.76
C LEU A 114 1.29 -16.04 -2.90
N ASN A 115 1.48 -16.48 -4.15
CA ASN A 115 1.42 -15.61 -5.32
C ASN A 115 0.03 -14.99 -5.47
N ALA A 116 -1.03 -15.79 -5.40
CA ALA A 116 -2.41 -15.29 -5.47
C ALA A 116 -2.72 -14.31 -4.33
N LEU A 117 -2.21 -14.60 -3.13
CA LEU A 117 -2.38 -13.76 -1.95
C LEU A 117 -1.66 -12.42 -2.09
N GLU A 118 -0.39 -12.41 -2.49
CA GLU A 118 0.37 -11.17 -2.68
C GLU A 118 -0.09 -10.36 -3.90
N ASP A 119 -0.69 -11.01 -4.90
CA ASP A 119 -1.32 -10.33 -6.03
C ASP A 119 -2.73 -9.81 -5.70
N ALA A 120 -3.21 -10.05 -4.48
CA ALA A 120 -4.57 -9.75 -4.01
C ALA A 120 -5.66 -10.36 -4.93
N LYS A 121 -5.38 -11.53 -5.50
CA LYS A 121 -6.28 -12.32 -6.36
C LYS A 121 -6.82 -13.58 -5.67
N ALA A 122 -6.37 -13.88 -4.46
CA ALA A 122 -6.89 -14.99 -3.69
C ALA A 122 -8.38 -14.75 -3.36
N GLU A 123 -9.26 -15.59 -3.88
CA GLU A 123 -10.69 -15.55 -3.60
C GLU A 123 -10.99 -15.97 -2.15
N THR A 124 -10.25 -16.95 -1.66
CA THR A 124 -10.28 -17.41 -0.27
C THR A 124 -8.86 -17.56 0.25
N VAL A 125 -8.70 -17.40 1.56
CA VAL A 125 -7.41 -17.58 2.23
C VAL A 125 -7.60 -18.45 3.46
N SER A 126 -6.89 -19.57 3.50
CA SER A 126 -6.87 -20.47 4.63
C SER A 126 -6.35 -19.75 5.88
N LEU A 127 -7.12 -19.81 6.98
CA LEU A 127 -6.71 -19.25 8.27
C LEU A 127 -5.44 -19.93 8.80
N VAL A 128 -5.27 -21.23 8.50
CA VAL A 128 -4.07 -21.98 8.87
C VAL A 128 -2.85 -21.40 8.17
N ASP A 129 -2.95 -21.14 6.86
CA ASP A 129 -1.83 -20.60 6.10
C ASP A 129 -1.54 -19.14 6.45
N LEU A 130 -2.57 -18.35 6.79
CA LEU A 130 -2.38 -17.02 7.37
C LEU A 130 -1.66 -17.07 8.71
N GLN A 131 -1.98 -18.04 9.56
CA GLN A 131 -1.30 -18.20 10.84
C GLN A 131 0.17 -18.59 10.63
N LYS A 132 0.46 -19.50 9.70
CA LYS A 132 1.84 -19.88 9.33
C LYS A 132 2.63 -18.68 8.81
N LEU A 133 2.06 -17.90 7.88
CA LEU A 133 2.67 -16.69 7.35
C LEU A 133 2.90 -15.65 8.44
N SER A 134 1.92 -15.44 9.32
CA SER A 134 2.03 -14.50 10.43
C SER A 134 3.18 -14.89 11.37
N ASN A 135 3.24 -16.16 11.79
CA ASN A 135 4.31 -16.66 12.66
C ASN A 135 5.68 -16.48 12.01
N THR A 136 5.80 -16.85 10.73
CA THR A 136 7.04 -16.77 9.95
C THR A 136 7.51 -15.33 9.73
N LEU A 137 6.57 -14.39 9.61
CA LEU A 137 6.82 -12.96 9.42
C LEU A 137 6.87 -12.17 10.75
N GLY A 138 6.86 -12.85 11.89
CA GLY A 138 7.07 -12.26 13.23
C GLY A 138 5.81 -11.75 13.91
N GLY A 139 4.65 -12.38 13.70
CA GLY A 139 3.38 -12.12 14.40
C GLY A 139 2.72 -10.79 14.04
N LYS A 140 3.23 -10.07 13.03
CA LYS A 140 2.81 -8.69 12.69
C LYS A 140 1.63 -8.62 11.74
N ILE A 141 1.11 -9.74 11.23
CA ILE A 141 -0.12 -9.75 10.44
C ILE A 141 -1.30 -9.71 11.42
N LYS A 142 -1.68 -8.50 11.85
CA LYS A 142 -2.98 -8.31 12.49
C LYS A 142 -4.04 -8.46 11.41
N LEU A 143 -4.69 -9.62 11.39
CA LEU A 143 -5.87 -9.85 10.56
C LEU A 143 -6.99 -8.97 11.11
N SER A 144 -7.20 -7.80 10.51
CA SER A 144 -8.47 -7.09 10.64
C SER A 144 -9.46 -7.68 9.63
N PHE A 145 -9.63 -9.00 9.64
CA PHE A 145 -10.76 -9.65 8.99
C PHE A 145 -11.89 -9.62 10.00
N LYS A 146 -12.98 -8.92 9.67
CA LYS A 146 -14.25 -9.23 10.30
C LYS A 146 -14.69 -10.54 9.63
N PRO A 147 -14.85 -11.66 10.35
CA PRO A 147 -15.52 -12.81 9.76
C PRO A 147 -16.89 -12.32 9.30
N GLU A 148 -17.24 -12.55 8.03
CA GLU A 148 -18.65 -12.61 7.68
C GLU A 148 -19.22 -13.76 8.48
N LYS A 149 -20.27 -13.48 9.25
CA LYS A 149 -20.98 -14.54 9.97
C LYS A 149 -21.56 -15.47 8.90
N GLU A 150 -21.25 -16.76 9.02
CA GLU A 150 -22.04 -17.82 8.40
C GLU A 150 -23.53 -17.67 8.76
#